data_AF-A0A920S197-F1
#
_entry.id   AF-A0A920S197-F1
#
_cell.length_a   1.000
_cell.length_b   1.000
_cell.length_c   1.000
_cell.angle_alpha   90.00
_cell.angle_beta   90.00
_cell.angle_gamma   90.00
#
_symmetry.space_group_name_H-M   'P 1'
#
loop_
_entity.id
_entity.type
_entity.pdbx_description
1 polymer ?
#
loop_
_entity_poly.entity_id
_entity_poly.type
_entity_poly.pdbx_seq_one_letter_code
_entity_poly.pdbx_strand_id
1 'polypeptide(L)'
;MRLNPIDPGENLARKKWTWDSITHSTHGTNCTGQCAFNVYVKDGVVWREEQQGEYGASSDAPDYGPRGCQKGLRHSKYMYGKQRILYPLKRIWGERPRSMGKDFLGPSHVGGC
;
A
#
# COMPACT_ATOMS: atom_id res chain seq x y z
N MET A 1 -38.62 9.76 -12.72
CA MET A 1 -37.74 8.95 -11.84
C MET A 1 -37.32 9.85 -10.69
N ARG A 2 -37.89 9.66 -9.48
CA ARG A 2 -37.51 10.47 -8.31
C ARG A 2 -36.15 9.96 -7.82
N LEU A 3 -35.13 10.83 -7.83
CA LEU A 3 -33.85 10.55 -7.17
C LEU A 3 -34.15 10.42 -5.67
N ASN A 4 -33.92 9.23 -5.10
CA ASN A 4 -34.08 9.04 -3.67
C ASN A 4 -33.12 9.99 -2.93
N PRO A 5 -33.56 10.68 -1.85
CA PRO A 5 -32.66 11.49 -1.06
C PRO A 5 -31.57 10.58 -0.48
N ILE A 6 -30.31 10.89 -0.80
CA ILE A 6 -29.15 10.10 -0.37
C ILE A 6 -29.14 10.06 1.16
N ASP A 7 -29.19 8.86 1.73
CA ASP A 7 -29.11 8.67 3.18
C ASP A 7 -27.84 9.36 3.72
N PRO A 8 -27.91 10.13 4.83
CA PRO A 8 -26.73 10.70 5.47
C PRO A 8 -25.60 9.69 5.73
N GLY A 9 -25.94 8.43 6.03
CA GLY A 9 -24.97 7.34 6.17
C GLY A 9 -24.24 7.00 4.86
N GLU A 10 -25.00 6.87 3.77
CA GLU A 10 -24.46 6.68 2.42
C GLU A 10 -23.53 7.82 1.99
N ASN A 11 -23.90 9.06 2.31
CA ASN A 11 -23.06 10.24 2.05
C ASN A 11 -21.71 10.17 2.78
N LEU A 12 -21.67 9.68 4.02
CA LEU A 12 -20.42 9.50 4.77
C LEU A 12 -19.51 8.45 4.10
N ALA A 13 -20.08 7.32 3.66
CA ALA A 13 -19.32 6.27 2.99
C ALA A 13 -18.74 6.76 1.65
N ARG A 14 -19.53 7.47 0.85
CA ARG A 14 -19.08 8.08 -0.41
C ARG A 14 -17.96 9.10 -0.19
N LYS A 15 -18.04 9.93 0.86
CA LYS A 15 -16.97 10.88 1.22
C LYS A 15 -15.65 10.19 1.57
N LYS A 16 -15.68 9.00 2.19
CA LYS A 16 -14.46 8.22 2.49
C LYS A 16 -13.80 7.68 1.23
N TRP A 17 -14.56 7.37 0.18
CA TRP A 17 -14.08 6.81 -1.08
C TRP A 17 -13.84 7.91 -2.13
N THR A 18 -12.89 8.80 -1.84
CA THR A 18 -12.52 9.92 -2.72
C THR A 18 -11.00 10.07 -2.75
N TRP A 19 -10.47 10.54 -3.88
CA TRP A 19 -9.05 10.76 -4.13
C TRP A 19 -8.88 11.86 -5.16
N ASP A 20 -7.68 12.42 -5.24
CA ASP A 20 -7.33 13.49 -6.18
C ASP A 20 -6.67 12.93 -7.44
N SER A 21 -5.87 11.88 -7.31
CA SER A 21 -5.18 11.25 -8.43
C SER A 21 -4.94 9.76 -8.21
N ILE A 22 -4.70 9.05 -9.31
CA ILE A 22 -4.29 7.63 -9.33
C ILE A 22 -2.94 7.54 -10.03
N THR A 23 -2.00 6.81 -9.43
CA THR A 23 -0.69 6.51 -10.02
C THR A 23 -0.47 5.01 -10.08
N HIS A 24 0.14 4.50 -11.15
CA HIS A 24 0.48 3.09 -11.27
C HIS A 24 1.78 2.76 -10.54
N SER A 25 1.79 1.62 -9.83
CA SER A 25 2.94 1.17 -9.07
C SER A 25 3.02 -0.37 -8.98
N THR A 26 4.17 -0.85 -8.53
CA THR A 26 4.45 -2.23 -8.16
C THR A 26 5.22 -2.26 -6.83
N HIS A 27 5.38 -3.44 -6.24
CA HIS A 27 6.07 -3.59 -4.96
C HIS A 27 7.40 -4.29 -5.18
N GLY A 28 8.49 -3.55 -5.00
CA GLY A 28 9.88 -4.02 -5.20
C GLY A 28 10.37 -4.98 -4.11
N THR A 29 9.57 -5.96 -3.72
CA THR A 29 9.91 -7.00 -2.75
C THR A 29 10.14 -8.33 -3.45
N ASN A 30 10.91 -9.23 -2.83
CA ASN A 30 11.18 -10.57 -3.37
C ASN A 30 9.98 -11.52 -3.16
N CYS A 31 8.83 -11.18 -3.75
CA CYS A 31 7.59 -11.92 -3.58
C CYS A 31 7.17 -12.72 -4.83
N THR A 32 7.90 -12.62 -5.95
CA THR A 32 7.58 -13.19 -7.27
C THR A 32 6.24 -12.75 -7.90
N GLY A 33 5.43 -11.97 -7.17
CA GLY A 33 4.14 -11.50 -7.62
C GLY A 33 4.24 -10.47 -8.74
N GLN A 34 5.08 -9.43 -8.56
CA GLN A 34 5.18 -8.30 -9.50
C GLN A 34 3.80 -7.74 -9.89
N CYS A 35 2.87 -7.71 -8.92
CA CYS A 35 1.48 -7.34 -9.16
C CYS A 35 1.38 -5.85 -9.48
N ALA A 36 0.45 -5.50 -10.36
CA ALA A 36 0.17 -4.13 -10.77
C ALA A 36 -0.86 -3.52 -9.82
N PHE A 37 -0.55 -2.33 -9.29
CA PHE A 37 -1.41 -1.62 -8.35
C PHE A 37 -1.74 -0.22 -8.84
N ASN A 38 -3.00 0.16 -8.61
CA ASN A 38 -3.47 1.53 -8.63
C ASN A 38 -3.28 2.11 -7.23
N VAL A 39 -2.48 3.17 -7.15
CA VAL A 39 -2.20 3.90 -5.91
C VAL A 39 -3.01 5.18 -5.90
N TYR A 40 -3.94 5.28 -4.95
CA TYR A 40 -4.82 6.43 -4.79
C TYR A 40 -4.16 7.46 -3.88
N VAL A 41 -4.05 8.70 -4.37
CA VAL A 41 -3.46 9.83 -3.64
C VAL A 41 -4.56 10.82 -3.28
N LYS A 42 -4.53 11.32 -2.05
CA LYS A 42 -5.44 12.34 -1.54
C LYS A 42 -4.68 13.32 -0.66
N ASP A 43 -4.84 14.61 -0.90
CA ASP A 43 -4.17 15.70 -0.19
C ASP A 43 -2.63 15.54 -0.19
N GLY A 44 -2.08 15.02 -1.29
CA GLY A 44 -0.64 14.72 -1.43
C GLY A 44 -0.15 13.49 -0.64
N VAL A 45 -1.04 12.73 -0.01
CA VAL A 45 -0.75 11.53 0.78
C VAL A 45 -1.26 10.30 0.05
N VAL A 46 -0.47 9.22 0.00
CA VAL A 46 -0.94 7.93 -0.48
C VAL A 46 -1.98 7.40 0.50
N TRP A 47 -3.23 7.35 0.05
CA TRP A 47 -4.36 6.95 0.88
C TRP A 47 -4.51 5.43 0.93
N ARG A 48 -4.46 4.75 -0.22
CA ARG A 48 -4.54 3.30 -0.33
C ARG A 48 -4.08 2.78 -1.69
N GLU A 49 -3.90 1.48 -1.74
CA GLU A 49 -3.63 0.71 -2.95
C GLU A 49 -4.79 -0.23 -3.29
N GLU A 50 -4.95 -0.52 -4.57
CA GLU A 50 -5.84 -1.56 -5.09
C GLU A 50 -5.19 -2.27 -6.27
N GLN A 51 -5.53 -3.54 -6.45
CA GLN A 51 -5.11 -4.26 -7.65
C GLN A 51 -5.66 -3.54 -8.89
N GLN A 52 -4.81 -3.29 -9.88
CA GLN A 52 -5.28 -2.77 -11.17
C GLN A 52 -6.14 -3.84 -11.86
N GLY A 53 -5.66 -5.08 -11.86
CA GLY A 53 -6.39 -6.26 -12.34
C GLY A 53 -6.56 -6.37 -13.85
N GLU A 54 -6.07 -5.42 -14.64
CA GLU A 54 -6.13 -5.45 -16.11
C GLU A 54 -4.88 -6.14 -16.65
N TYR A 55 -4.95 -7.46 -16.80
CA TYR A 55 -3.91 -8.26 -17.42
C TYR A 55 -4.35 -8.71 -18.82
N GLY A 56 -3.38 -9.01 -19.68
CA GLY A 56 -3.68 -9.56 -21.00
C GLY A 56 -4.27 -10.96 -20.87
N ALA A 57 -5.43 -11.20 -21.49
CA ALA A 57 -6.08 -12.50 -21.46
C ALA A 57 -5.33 -13.53 -22.32
N SER A 58 -5.26 -14.78 -21.85
CA SER A 58 -4.85 -15.91 -22.68
C SER A 58 -6.07 -16.52 -23.38
N SER A 59 -5.87 -17.16 -24.53
CA SER A 59 -6.95 -17.84 -25.26
C SER A 59 -7.39 -19.17 -24.62
N ASP A 60 -6.51 -19.79 -23.85
CA ASP A 60 -6.59 -21.17 -23.37
C ASP A 60 -6.62 -21.29 -21.84
N ALA A 61 -6.43 -20.19 -21.11
CA ALA A 61 -6.34 -20.18 -19.65
C ALA A 61 -7.07 -18.97 -19.03
N PRO A 62 -7.52 -19.08 -17.77
CA PRO A 62 -8.07 -17.95 -17.03
C PRO A 62 -7.09 -16.78 -16.93
N ASP A 63 -7.64 -15.57 -16.85
CA ASP A 63 -6.84 -14.37 -16.66
C ASP A 63 -6.17 -14.34 -15.26
N TYR A 64 -5.04 -13.64 -15.19
CA TYR A 64 -4.27 -13.42 -13.97
C TYR A 64 -4.92 -12.38 -13.04
N GLY A 65 -5.84 -11.55 -13.54
CA GLY A 65 -6.57 -10.57 -12.75
C GLY A 65 -7.30 -11.20 -11.56
N PRO A 66 -7.26 -10.59 -10.35
CA PRO A 66 -6.67 -9.29 -10.03
C PRO A 66 -5.21 -9.34 -9.55
N ARG A 67 -4.59 -10.53 -9.43
CA ARG A 67 -3.36 -10.76 -8.65
C ARG A 67 -3.42 -10.11 -7.25
N GLY A 68 -2.31 -9.62 -6.71
CA GLY A 68 -2.25 -8.95 -5.40
C GLY A 68 -2.30 -9.90 -4.19
N CYS A 69 -1.97 -9.36 -3.02
CA CYS A 69 -1.97 -10.10 -1.75
C CYS A 69 -2.25 -9.14 -0.58
N GLN A 70 -2.56 -9.68 0.61
CA GLN A 70 -2.89 -8.91 1.82
C GLN A 70 -1.81 -7.88 2.20
N LYS A 71 -0.61 -8.25 1.81
CA LYS A 71 0.65 -7.59 1.99
C LYS A 71 0.77 -6.32 1.13
N GLY A 72 0.56 -6.49 -0.18
CA GLY A 72 0.55 -5.34 -1.11
C GLY A 72 -0.61 -4.38 -0.88
N LEU A 73 -1.77 -4.88 -0.48
CA LEU A 73 -2.94 -4.04 -0.17
C LEU A 73 -2.78 -3.15 1.07
N ARG A 74 -1.64 -3.20 1.76
CA ARG A 74 -1.32 -2.37 2.93
C ARG A 74 0.07 -1.75 2.86
N HIS A 75 0.70 -1.67 1.68
CA HIS A 75 2.07 -1.18 1.55
C HIS A 75 2.25 0.26 2.02
N SER A 76 1.24 1.11 1.87
CA SER A 76 1.17 2.49 2.36
C SER A 76 1.46 2.61 3.87
N LYS A 77 1.25 1.55 4.65
CA LYS A 77 1.65 1.51 6.06
C LYS A 77 3.16 1.55 6.28
N TYR A 78 3.97 1.12 5.31
CA TYR A 78 5.43 1.29 5.34
C TYR A 78 5.87 2.71 5.02
N MET A 79 5.13 3.42 4.18
CA MET A 79 5.43 4.81 3.86
C MET A 79 5.28 5.71 5.10
N TYR A 80 4.36 5.40 6.01
CA TYR A 80 4.05 6.24 7.17
C TYR A 80 4.29 5.54 8.51
N GLY A 81 4.91 4.36 8.49
CA GLY A 81 5.17 3.56 9.68
C GLY A 81 6.42 3.99 10.45
N LYS A 82 6.47 3.65 11.74
CA LYS A 82 7.60 3.96 12.65
C LYS A 82 8.93 3.33 12.21
N GLN A 83 8.87 2.32 11.36
CA GLN A 83 10.02 1.63 10.79
C GLN A 83 10.73 2.42 9.68
N ARG A 84 10.13 3.50 9.16
CA ARG A 84 10.70 4.27 8.06
C ARG A 84 11.93 5.06 8.52
N ILE A 85 13.08 4.78 7.91
CA ILE A 85 14.28 5.59 8.08
C ILE A 85 14.11 6.89 7.27
N LEU A 86 14.15 8.03 7.95
CA LEU A 86 13.92 9.34 7.34
C LEU A 86 15.22 10.05 6.92
N TYR A 87 16.31 9.78 7.63
CA TYR A 87 17.60 10.45 7.44
C TYR A 87 18.73 9.42 7.43
N PRO A 88 19.86 9.69 6.74
CA PRO A 88 21.05 8.85 6.82
C PRO A 88 21.51 8.71 8.28
N LEU A 89 21.68 7.46 8.73
CA LEU A 89 22.13 7.17 10.09
C LEU A 89 23.63 6.86 10.08
N LYS A 90 24.39 7.54 10.94
CA LYS A 90 25.81 7.27 11.16
C LYS A 90 25.99 6.48 12.45
N ARG A 91 26.69 5.35 12.36
CA ARG A 91 27.14 4.61 13.56
C ARG A 91 28.24 5.42 14.26
N ILE A 92 28.02 5.75 15.54
CA ILE A 92 28.93 6.60 16.32
C ILE A 92 30.09 5.82 16.97
N TRP A 93 29.86 4.59 17.47
CA TRP A 93 30.90 3.71 18.04
C TRP A 93 30.33 2.30 18.32
N GLY A 94 31.19 1.28 18.47
CA GLY A 94 30.80 -0.09 18.88
C GLY A 94 30.72 -1.15 17.78
N GLU A 95 30.61 -2.43 18.16
CA GLU A 95 30.39 -3.57 17.26
C GLU A 95 29.08 -3.42 16.47
N ARG A 96 28.92 -4.10 15.34
CA ARG A 96 27.63 -4.10 14.63
C ARG A 96 26.56 -4.67 15.59
N PRO A 97 25.46 -3.95 15.88
CA PRO A 97 24.40 -4.50 16.70
C PRO A 97 23.91 -5.81 16.10
N ARG A 98 23.80 -6.88 16.91
CA ARG A 98 23.21 -8.16 16.49
C ARG A 98 21.74 -8.01 16.06
N SER A 99 21.07 -6.97 16.53
CA SER A 99 19.82 -6.44 16.02
C SER A 99 19.83 -4.92 16.18
N MET A 100 19.33 -4.17 15.20
CA MET A 100 18.97 -2.78 15.46
C MET A 100 17.86 -2.79 16.52
N GLY A 101 18.18 -2.30 17.71
CA GLY A 101 17.30 -2.35 18.87
C GLY A 101 15.95 -1.71 18.58
N LYS A 102 14.92 -2.40 19.08
CA LYS A 102 13.52 -2.02 19.33
C LYS A 102 13.31 -0.60 19.91
N ASP A 103 14.39 0.07 20.32
CA ASP A 103 14.39 1.44 20.85
C ASP A 103 14.43 2.51 19.74
N PHE A 104 14.95 2.17 18.54
CA PHE A 104 14.95 3.07 17.36
C PHE A 104 13.90 2.71 16.31
N LEU A 105 13.47 1.46 16.31
CA LEU A 105 12.42 0.95 15.44
C LEU A 105 11.28 0.52 16.34
N GLY A 106 10.25 1.36 16.45
CA GLY A 106 8.99 1.00 17.10
C GLY A 106 8.46 -0.35 16.58
N PRO A 107 7.52 -1.00 17.30
CA PRO A 107 7.22 -2.43 17.16
C PRO A 107 7.15 -2.85 15.69
N SER A 108 8.20 -3.53 15.24
CA SER A 108 8.38 -3.93 13.86
C SER A 108 7.42 -5.07 13.59
N HIS A 109 6.21 -4.74 13.14
CA HIS A 109 5.43 -5.66 12.32
C HIS A 109 6.19 -5.78 11.00
N VAL A 110 7.15 -6.70 10.94
CA VAL A 110 7.87 -7.05 9.71
C VAL A 110 6.90 -7.80 8.80
N GLY A 111 5.93 -7.10 8.23
CA GLY A 111 5.15 -7.55 7.09
C GLY A 111 6.02 -7.41 5.83
N GLY A 112 6.92 -8.38 5.62
CA GLY A 112 7.67 -8.45 4.37
C GLY A 112 6.70 -8.67 3.22
N CYS A 113 6.40 -7.59 2.49
CA CYS A 113 5.07 -7.41 1.93
C CYS A 113 4.01 -7.56 3.07
#